data_AF-A0A7T7CFV6-F1
#
_entry.id   AF-A0A7T7CFV6-F1
#
_cell.length_a   1.000
_cell.length_b   1.000
_cell.length_c   1.000
_cell.angle_alpha   90.00
_cell.angle_beta   90.00
_cell.angle_gamma   90.00
#
_symmetry.space_group_name_H-M   'P 1'
#
loop_
_entity.id
_entity.type
_entity.pdbx_description
1 polymer ?
#
loop_
_entity_poly.entity_id
_entity_poly.type
_entity_poly.pdbx_seq_one_letter_code
_entity_poly.pdbx_strand_id
1 'polypeptide(L)' 'MAYWRVVFARYDEALSGLSGVDFIPELEWSKSNRWLTVLTMDLEKAGVSHLAIIEALSEENIEARPGLGMTRGESD' A
#
# COMPACT_ATOMS: atom_id res chain seq x y z
N MET A 1 18.64 12.85 7.69
CA MET A 1 17.26 12.34 7.63
C MET A 1 17.05 11.71 6.26
N ALA A 2 16.65 10.43 6.18
CA ALA A 2 16.46 9.76 4.90
C ALA A 2 15.11 10.18 4.28
N TYR A 3 15.15 10.96 3.20
CA TYR A 3 14.00 11.56 2.51
C TYR A 3 12.85 10.58 2.25
N TRP A 4 13.16 9.34 1.86
CA TRP A 4 12.20 8.27 1.57
C TRP A 4 11.28 7.93 2.75
N ARG A 5 11.76 8.07 3.99
CA ARG A 5 10.93 7.84 5.18
C ARG A 5 9.92 8.95 5.41
N VAL A 6 10.28 10.19 5.06
CA VAL A 6 9.34 11.32 5.10
C VAL A 6 8.27 11.14 4.03
N VAL A 7 8.64 10.68 2.84
CA VAL A 7 7.69 10.35 1.78
C VAL A 7 6.74 9.24 2.24
N PHE A 8 7.26 8.13 2.76
CA PHE A 8 6.43 7.04 3.30
C PHE A 8 5.46 7.52 4.40
N ALA A 9 5.96 8.31 5.36
CA ALA A 9 5.13 8.82 6.45
C ALA A 9 3.97 9.70 5.97
N ARG A 10 4.16 10.48 4.89
CA ARG A 10 3.07 11.26 4.29
C ARG A 10 1.97 10.39 3.69
N TYR A 11 2.35 9.29 3.03
CA TYR A 11 1.36 8.34 2.50
C TYR A 11 0.63 7.63 3.63
N ASP A 12 1.36 7.20 4.66
CA ASP A 12 0.78 6.54 5.84
C ASP A 12 -0.21 7.46 6.57
N GLU A 13 0.18 8.71 6.86
CA GLU A 13 -0.68 9.71 7.49
C GLU A 13 -1.96 10.00 6.68
N ALA A 14 -1.83 10.11 5.35
CA ALA A 14 -2.96 10.46 4.48
C ALA A 14 -3.92 9.29 4.22
N LEU A 15 -3.44 8.05 4.21
CA LEU A 15 -4.19 6.91 3.68
C LEU A 15 -4.52 5.83 4.72
N SER A 16 -3.81 5.76 5.86
CA SER A 16 -4.02 4.70 6.86
C SER A 16 -5.40 4.74 7.54
N GLY A 17 -6.08 5.89 7.52
CA GLY A 17 -7.43 6.03 8.05
C GLY A 17 -8.55 5.52 7.13
N LEU A 18 -8.21 5.09 5.89
CA LEU A 18 -9.20 4.64 4.92
C LEU A 18 -9.62 3.20 5.22
N SER A 19 -10.93 2.94 5.12
CA SER A 19 -11.49 1.59 5.32
C SER A 19 -10.90 0.62 4.30
N GLY A 20 -10.30 -0.47 4.79
CA GLY A 20 -9.73 -1.51 3.96
C GLY A 20 -8.36 -1.19 3.37
N VAL A 21 -7.66 -0.16 3.84
CA VAL A 21 -6.26 0.12 3.48
C VAL A 21 -5.34 -0.27 4.63
N ASP A 22 -4.34 -1.11 4.33
CA ASP A 22 -3.31 -1.50 5.29
C ASP A 22 -1.92 -1.28 4.70
N PHE A 23 -0.99 -0.80 5.52
CA PHE A 23 0.42 -0.66 5.15
C PHE A 23 1.25 -1.83 5.68
N ILE A 24 2.31 -2.18 4.94
CA ILE A 24 3.22 -3.24 5.39
C ILE A 24 4.07 -2.73 6.58
N PRO A 25 4.00 -3.40 7.75
CA PRO A 25 4.78 -3.02 8.93
C PRO A 25 6.28 -3.24 8.70
N GLU A 26 7.13 -2.47 9.39
CA GLU A 26 8.57 -2.73 9.43
C GLU A 26 8.83 -3.86 10.43
N LEU A 27 9.52 -4.94 10.02
CA LEU A 27 9.87 -6.03 10.94
C LEU A 27 10.94 -5.54 11.93
N GLU A 28 10.83 -5.91 13.21
CA GLU A 28 11.69 -5.41 14.30
C GLU A 28 13.20 -5.62 14.06
N TRP A 29 13.57 -6.73 13.43
CA TRP A 29 14.96 -7.10 13.12
C TRP A 29 15.42 -6.61 11.74
N SER A 30 14.65 -5.76 11.07
CA SER A 30 14.92 -5.27 9.72
C SER A 30 14.76 -3.76 9.62
N LYS A 31 15.33 -3.18 8.58
CA LYS A 31 15.13 -1.77 8.25
C LYS A 31 14.88 -1.63 6.76
N SER A 32 13.65 -1.33 6.38
CA SER A 32 13.29 -1.06 5.00
C SER A 32 13.96 0.24 4.53
N ASN A 33 14.49 0.25 3.32
CA ASN A 33 14.96 1.49 2.70
C ASN A 33 13.79 2.41 2.30
N ARG A 34 12.55 1.91 2.33
CA ARG A 34 11.31 2.61 1.97
C ARG A 34 11.41 3.32 0.61
N TRP A 35 12.14 2.73 -0.35
CA TRP A 35 12.19 3.22 -1.74
C TRP A 35 10.78 3.26 -2.34
N LEU A 36 10.00 2.21 -2.10
CA LEU A 36 8.65 2.03 -2.63
C LEU A 36 7.65 1.99 -1.48
N THR A 37 6.49 2.63 -1.68
CA THR A 37 5.32 2.46 -0.82
C THR A 37 4.43 1.37 -1.41
N VAL A 38 4.13 0.35 -0.62
CA VAL A 38 3.19 -0.71 -0.97
C VAL A 38 2.14 -0.76 0.13
N LEU A 39 0.88 -0.79 -0.28
CA LEU A 39 -0.28 -0.96 0.59
C LEU A 39 -1.11 -2.14 0.09
N THR A 40 -1.83 -2.77 1.01
CA THR A 40 -2.79 -3.82 0.72
C THR A 40 -4.20 -3.27 0.84
N MET A 41 -5.11 -3.89 0.08
CA MET A 41 -6.50 -3.49 0.06
C MET A 41 -7.44 -4.66 0.31
N ASP A 42 -8.35 -4.46 1.25
CA ASP A 42 -9.47 -5.36 1.53
C ASP A 42 -10.69 -4.88 0.72
N LEU A 43 -11.07 -5.68 -0.29
CA LEU A 43 -12.16 -5.34 -1.20
C LEU A 43 -13.50 -5.20 -0.48
N GLU A 44 -13.77 -6.03 0.52
CA GLU A 44 -15.05 -6.00 1.23
C GLU A 44 -15.20 -4.73 2.06
N LYS A 45 -14.10 -4.25 2.65
CA LYS A 45 -14.08 -3.03 3.46
C LYS A 45 -13.96 -1.75 2.63
N ALA A 46 -13.21 -1.78 1.54
CA ALA A 46 -12.99 -0.62 0.70
C ALA A 46 -14.14 -0.38 -0.29
N GLY A 47 -14.88 -1.44 -0.65
CA GLY A 47 -15.96 -1.38 -1.64
C GLY A 47 -15.49 -1.11 -3.08
N VAL A 48 -14.17 -1.07 -3.31
CA VAL A 48 -13.53 -0.82 -4.60
C VAL A 48 -12.30 -1.71 -4.75
N SER A 49 -12.06 -2.21 -5.96
CA SER A 49 -10.90 -3.05 -6.24
C SER A 49 -9.63 -2.23 -6.42
N HIS A 50 -8.49 -2.82 -6.07
CA HIS A 50 -7.19 -2.20 -6.31
C HIS A 50 -6.94 -1.92 -7.80
N LEU A 51 -7.53 -2.71 -8.71
CA LEU A 51 -7.43 -2.48 -10.15
C LEU A 51 -8.17 -1.21 -10.58
N ALA A 52 -9.38 -0.98 -10.06
CA ALA A 52 -10.14 0.23 -10.34
C ALA A 52 -9.41 1.49 -9.83
N ILE A 53 -8.73 1.38 -8.68
CA ILE A 53 -7.88 2.47 -8.18
C ILE A 53 -6.67 2.70 -9.08
N ILE A 54 -5.98 1.65 -9.52
CA ILE A 54 -4.85 1.77 -10.45
C ILE A 54 -5.27 2.45 -11.75
N GLU A 55 -6.45 2.11 -12.27
CA GLU A 55 -7.03 2.75 -13.46
C GLU A 55 -7.30 4.24 -13.22
N ALA A 56 -7.99 4.60 -12.13
CA ALA A 56 -8.24 6.00 -11.76
C ALA A 56 -6.95 6.80 -11.54
N LEU A 57 -5.91 6.19 -10.94
CA LEU A 57 -4.59 6.81 -10.79
C LEU A 57 -3.94 7.05 -12.16
N SER A 58 -4.09 6.12 -13.09
CA SER A 58 -3.56 6.25 -14.45
C SER A 58 -4.20 7.40 -15.22
N GLU A 59 -5.49 7.66 -15.02
CA GLU A 59 -6.18 8.82 -15.63
C GLU A 59 -5.57 10.16 -15.17
N GLU A 60 -5.07 10.20 -13.93
CA GLU A 60 -4.38 11.35 -13.34
C GLU A 60 -2.86 11.35 -13.60
N ASN A 61 -2.35 10.50 -14.51
CA ASN A 61 -0.92 10.31 -14.80
C ASN A 61 -0.08 9.84 -13.59
N ILE A 62 -0.68 9.12 -12.65
CA ILE A 62 -0.01 8.52 -11.50
C ILE A 62 0.23 7.04 -11.78
N GLU A 63 1.50 6.65 -11.87
CA GLU A 63 1.85 5.24 -12.10
C GLU A 63 1.67 4.41 -10.83
N ALA A 64 0.84 3.38 -10.91
CA ALA A 64 0.69 2.34 -9.90
C ALA A 64 0.69 0.95 -10.56
N ARG A 65 1.16 -0.06 -9.83
CA ARG A 65 1.25 -1.44 -10.32
C ARG A 65 0.64 -2.39 -9.28
N PRO A 66 0.02 -3.50 -9.70
CA PRO A 66 -0.36 -4.55 -8.76
C PRO A 66 0.88 -5.05 -8.01
N GLY A 67 0.79 -5.16 -6.69
CA GLY A 67 1.81 -5.83 -5.89
C GLY A 67 1.86 -7.32 -6.20
N LEU A 68 2.97 -7.99 -5.90
CA LEU A 68 3.03 -9.44 -5.88
C LEU A 68 2.00 -9.95 -4.87
N GLY A 69 0.95 -10.61 -5.36
CA GLY A 69 -0.10 -11.16 -4.52
C GLY A 69 0.50 -12.11 -3.49
N MET A 70 0.60 -11.68 -2.24
CA MET A 70 0.67 -12.61 -1.12
C MET A 70 -0.75 -13.12 -0.94
N THR A 71 -1.13 -14.16 -1.67
CA THR A 71 -2.28 -14.97 -1.26
C THR A 71 -1.92 -15.44 0.15
N ARG A 72 -2.71 -15.01 1.15
CA ARG A 72 -2.60 -15.61 2.47
C ARG A 72 -2.98 -17.06 2.24
N GLY A 73 -1.98 -17.92 2.11
CA GLY A 73 -2.19 -19.36 2.03
C GLY A 73 -3.12 -19.72 3.17
N GLU A 74 -4.20 -20.40 2.83
CA GLU A 74 -5.05 -21.10 3.78
C GLU A 74 -4.10 -21.88 4.70
N SER A 75 -4.00 -21.41 5.94
CA SER A 75 -3.42 -22.19 7.02
C SER A 75 -4.53 -23.12 7.50
N ASP A 76 -4.55 -24.32 6.97
CA ASP A 76 -5.07 -25.49 7.68
C ASP A 76 -4.23 -25.76 8.93
#